data_AF-A0A3B4B2N6-F1
#
_entry.id   AF-A0A3B4B2N6-F1
#
_cell.length_a   1.000
_cell.length_b   1.000
_cell.length_c   1.000
_cell.angle_alpha   90.00
_cell.angle_beta   90.00
_cell.angle_gamma   90.00
#
_symmetry.space_group_name_H-M   'P 1'
#
loop_
_entity.id
_entity.type
_entity.pdbx_description
1 polymer ?
#
loop_
_entity_poly.entity_id
_entity_poly.type
_entity_poly.pdbx_seq_one_letter_code
_entity_poly.pdbx_strand_id
1 'polypeptide(L)'
;CLTYVSQNLGYYCQKRPDGSLCLREAVLFPQELADQLLAKMATEGLLNDSTVGVFRNSEYLRLRRACIRTARISAEAFQRALCPHRLLELDAARVNADLTIPDILQGLATNKYCQESLQRLVLTGLTMSSLEEPIQYRFSSLHALRSLSLANVDFYDSGLVDLCSLPRLESLDLSNTSVTNLTPLLGLKERLRSLTLHQLKRLEMSTAQLLGVIGQLEVLQVSSLLPLTSCVIIIN
;
A
#
# COMPACT_ATOMS: atom_id res chain seq x y z
N CYS A 1 16.70 3.44 22.50
CA CYS A 1 16.42 2.00 22.72
C CYS A 1 16.19 1.26 21.40
N LEU A 2 15.14 1.58 20.61
CA LEU A 2 14.84 0.85 19.37
C LEU A 2 15.94 0.91 18.29
N THR A 3 16.65 2.03 18.13
CA THR A 3 17.84 2.13 17.26
C THR A 3 18.93 1.11 17.63
N TYR A 4 19.13 0.89 18.93
CA TYR A 4 20.10 -0.09 19.38
C TYR A 4 19.62 -1.49 19.04
N VAL A 5 18.35 -1.80 19.27
CA VAL A 5 17.76 -3.11 18.94
C VAL A 5 17.82 -3.40 17.44
N SER A 6 17.46 -2.44 16.57
CA SER A 6 17.50 -2.62 15.11
C SER A 6 18.91 -2.91 14.60
N GLN A 7 19.91 -2.19 15.10
CA GLN A 7 21.31 -2.35 14.71
C GLN A 7 21.96 -3.62 15.31
N ASN A 8 21.42 -4.15 16.39
CA ASN A 8 21.98 -5.27 17.15
C ASN A 8 21.10 -6.53 17.10
N LEU A 9 20.24 -6.68 16.09
CA LEU A 9 19.35 -7.84 15.94
C LEU A 9 20.10 -9.18 16.02
N GLY A 10 21.36 -9.26 15.57
CA GLY A 10 22.17 -10.48 15.63
C GLY A 10 22.40 -11.03 17.05
N TYR A 11 22.38 -10.17 18.07
CA TYR A 11 22.51 -10.61 19.48
C TYR A 11 21.21 -11.22 20.00
N TYR A 12 20.07 -10.70 19.56
CA TYR A 12 18.74 -11.11 20.02
C TYR A 12 18.10 -12.19 19.15
N CYS A 13 18.63 -12.40 17.94
CA CYS A 13 18.07 -13.32 16.96
C CYS A 13 18.97 -14.53 16.74
N GLN A 14 18.35 -15.61 16.28
CA GLN A 14 18.98 -16.75 15.64
C GLN A 14 18.52 -16.81 14.17
N LYS A 15 19.31 -17.46 13.32
CA LYS A 15 19.00 -17.63 11.90
C LYS A 15 18.28 -18.96 11.69
N ARG A 16 17.13 -18.94 11.03
CA ARG A 16 16.39 -20.12 10.59
C ARG A 16 17.11 -20.79 9.41
N PRO A 17 16.77 -22.06 9.07
CA PRO A 17 17.36 -22.75 7.92
C PRO A 17 17.18 -22.02 6.58
N ASP A 18 16.07 -21.29 6.43
CA ASP A 18 15.79 -20.47 5.24
C ASP A 18 16.50 -19.11 5.23
N GLY A 19 17.38 -18.88 6.22
CA GLY A 19 18.15 -17.66 6.35
C GLY A 19 17.44 -16.48 7.02
N SER A 20 16.16 -16.62 7.36
CA SER A 20 15.41 -15.59 8.07
C SER A 20 15.77 -15.52 9.55
N LEU A 21 15.78 -14.32 10.13
CA LEU A 21 16.04 -14.12 11.56
C LEU A 21 14.78 -14.41 12.39
N CYS A 22 14.96 -14.91 13.60
CA CYS A 22 13.92 -15.01 14.61
C CYS A 22 14.46 -14.68 15.99
N LEU A 23 13.65 -14.07 16.85
CA LEU A 23 14.05 -13.82 18.25
C LEU A 23 14.37 -15.15 18.95
N ARG A 24 15.44 -15.15 19.75
CA ARG A 24 15.88 -16.32 20.55
C ARG A 24 14.91 -16.61 21.69
N GLU A 25 14.39 -15.55 22.30
CA GLU A 25 13.46 -15.63 23.43
C GLU A 25 12.08 -15.14 23.03
N ALA A 26 11.06 -15.78 23.58
CA ALA A 26 9.66 -15.40 23.43
C ALA A 26 9.37 -14.14 24.27
N VAL A 27 9.78 -12.98 23.76
CA VAL A 27 9.45 -11.69 24.37
C VAL A 27 8.19 -11.16 23.71
N LEU A 28 7.09 -11.06 24.47
CA LEU A 28 5.89 -10.38 24.00
C LEU A 28 6.22 -8.89 23.83
N PHE A 29 6.32 -8.46 22.59
CA PHE A 29 6.63 -7.08 22.26
C PHE A 29 5.34 -6.26 22.22
N PRO A 30 5.26 -5.12 22.92
CA PRO A 30 4.15 -4.19 22.77
C PRO A 30 3.94 -3.83 21.29
N GLN A 31 2.68 -3.80 20.87
CA GLN A 31 2.28 -3.65 19.47
C GLN A 31 2.89 -2.39 18.84
N GLU A 32 2.85 -1.26 19.55
CA GLU A 32 3.37 0.02 19.10
C GLU A 32 4.89 -0.03 18.92
N LEU A 33 5.60 -0.77 19.77
CA LEU A 33 7.04 -0.94 19.65
C LEU A 33 7.41 -1.87 18.49
N ALA A 34 6.57 -2.85 18.15
CA ALA A 34 6.76 -3.70 16.98
C ALA A 34 6.62 -2.90 15.67
N ASP A 35 5.56 -2.07 15.57
CA ASP A 35 5.35 -1.15 14.44
C ASP A 35 6.55 -0.19 14.30
N GLN A 36 6.99 0.42 15.41
CA GLN A 36 8.14 1.33 15.43
C GLN A 36 9.45 0.63 15.06
N LEU A 37 9.67 -0.61 15.52
CA LEU A 37 10.86 -1.38 15.19
C LEU A 37 10.92 -1.66 13.68
N LEU A 38 9.83 -2.13 13.08
CA LEU A 38 9.76 -2.38 11.64
C LEU A 38 10.04 -1.09 10.84
N ALA A 39 9.37 0.01 11.22
CA ALA A 39 9.56 1.30 10.57
C ALA A 39 11.01 1.80 10.70
N LYS A 40 11.61 1.63 11.88
CA LYS A 40 13.01 2.01 12.13
C LYS A 40 13.96 1.21 11.24
N MET A 41 13.77 -0.12 11.17
CA MET A 41 14.55 -1.00 10.31
C MET A 41 14.44 -0.61 8.83
N ALA A 42 13.25 -0.22 8.36
CA ALA A 42 13.06 0.29 7.01
C ALA A 42 13.83 1.60 6.77
N THR A 43 13.70 2.58 7.67
CA THR A 43 14.39 3.88 7.55
C THR A 43 15.91 3.79 7.62
N GLU A 44 16.44 2.78 8.31
CA GLU A 44 17.88 2.53 8.46
C GLU A 44 18.45 1.63 7.35
N GLY A 45 17.62 1.20 6.39
CA GLY A 45 18.06 0.30 5.31
C GLY A 45 18.39 -1.11 5.78
N LEU A 46 17.92 -1.50 6.96
CA LEU A 46 18.19 -2.80 7.58
C LEU A 46 17.14 -3.86 7.19
N LEU A 47 16.00 -3.45 6.62
CA LEU A 47 14.89 -4.34 6.31
C LEU A 47 15.12 -5.10 4.99
N ASN A 48 15.37 -6.40 5.11
CA ASN A 48 15.57 -7.35 4.01
C ASN A 48 14.95 -8.71 4.34
N ASP A 49 15.00 -9.68 3.41
CA ASP A 49 14.44 -11.03 3.58
C ASP A 49 14.85 -11.72 4.89
N SER A 50 16.10 -11.50 5.32
CA SER A 50 16.59 -12.07 6.56
C SER A 50 15.96 -11.37 7.76
N THR A 51 16.05 -10.04 7.83
CA THR A 51 15.67 -9.28 9.03
C THR A 51 14.16 -9.13 9.20
N VAL A 52 13.37 -9.06 8.11
CA VAL A 52 11.90 -9.06 8.16
C VAL A 52 11.36 -10.36 8.76
N GLY A 53 12.16 -11.44 8.71
CA GLY A 53 11.88 -12.73 9.34
C GLY A 53 11.52 -12.67 10.81
N VAL A 54 11.99 -11.64 11.52
CA VAL A 54 11.71 -11.39 12.95
C VAL A 54 10.20 -11.24 13.18
N PHE A 55 9.47 -10.66 12.21
CA PHE A 55 8.03 -10.39 12.30
C PHE A 55 7.14 -11.56 11.87
N ARG A 56 7.70 -12.71 11.48
CA ARG A 56 6.91 -13.90 11.10
C ARG A 56 6.08 -14.47 12.26
N ASN A 57 6.48 -14.21 13.50
CA ASN A 57 5.72 -14.64 14.66
C ASN A 57 4.78 -13.51 15.14
N SER A 58 3.54 -13.55 14.67
CA SER A 58 2.49 -12.60 15.04
C SER A 58 1.94 -12.81 16.46
N GLU A 59 2.38 -13.82 17.21
CA GLU A 59 2.05 -13.95 18.63
C GLU A 59 2.90 -13.01 19.48
N TYR A 60 4.18 -12.84 19.13
CA TYR A 60 5.15 -12.05 19.90
C TYR A 60 5.37 -10.64 19.35
N LEU A 61 5.28 -10.44 18.03
CA LEU A 61 5.57 -9.15 17.37
C LEU A 61 4.38 -8.71 16.52
N ARG A 62 3.25 -8.43 17.17
CA ARG A 62 2.01 -8.03 16.50
C ARG A 62 2.18 -6.69 15.79
N LEU A 63 1.93 -6.67 14.49
CA LEU A 63 1.89 -5.45 13.70
C LEU A 63 0.44 -5.00 13.48
N ARG A 64 0.21 -3.69 13.59
CA ARG A 64 -1.00 -3.04 13.07
C ARG A 64 -0.67 -2.00 12.02
N ARG A 65 0.50 -1.36 12.08
CA ARG A 65 0.98 -0.42 11.08
C ARG A 65 2.34 -0.88 10.59
N ALA A 66 2.39 -1.31 9.34
CA ALA A 66 3.62 -1.76 8.72
C ALA A 66 4.18 -0.67 7.80
N CYS A 67 5.38 -0.18 8.09
CA CYS A 67 6.12 0.71 7.20
C CYS A 67 7.36 -0.02 6.70
N ILE A 68 7.37 -0.36 5.42
CA ILE A 68 8.47 -1.09 4.76
C ILE A 68 9.09 -0.27 3.63
N ARG A 69 8.95 1.06 3.67
CA ARG A 69 9.48 1.96 2.65
C ARG A 69 10.94 1.65 2.33
N THR A 70 11.28 1.62 1.05
CA THR A 70 12.65 1.39 0.55
C THR A 70 13.29 0.06 1.00
N ALA A 71 12.51 -0.86 1.56
CA ALA A 71 13.00 -2.18 1.95
C ALA A 71 13.40 -3.00 0.71
N ARG A 72 14.29 -3.95 0.94
CA ARG A 72 14.73 -4.92 -0.07
C ARG A 72 14.21 -6.30 0.30
N ILE A 73 12.92 -6.51 0.08
CA ILE A 73 12.26 -7.77 0.45
C ILE A 73 11.64 -8.45 -0.77
N SER A 74 11.64 -9.77 -0.80
CA SER A 74 10.93 -10.57 -1.80
C SER A 74 9.45 -10.71 -1.48
N ALA A 75 8.66 -11.08 -2.49
CA ALA A 75 7.25 -11.48 -2.32
C ALA A 75 7.06 -12.56 -1.25
N GLU A 76 7.91 -13.59 -1.24
CA GLU A 76 7.87 -14.67 -0.25
C GLU A 76 8.13 -14.16 1.17
N ALA A 77 9.13 -13.29 1.35
CA ALA A 77 9.43 -12.72 2.65
C ALA A 77 8.30 -11.80 3.16
N PHE A 78 7.74 -10.97 2.28
CA PHE A 78 6.56 -10.14 2.56
C PHE A 78 5.37 -11.00 3.01
N GLN A 79 5.05 -12.05 2.24
CA GLN A 79 3.93 -12.93 2.51
C GLN A 79 4.08 -13.63 3.87
N ARG A 80 5.27 -14.15 4.19
CA ARG A 80 5.50 -14.87 5.45
C ARG A 80 5.55 -13.95 6.66
N ALA A 81 6.09 -12.74 6.51
CA ALA A 81 6.37 -11.87 7.65
C ALA A 81 5.25 -10.88 7.97
N LEU A 82 4.56 -10.34 6.95
CA LEU A 82 3.61 -9.24 7.14
C LEU A 82 2.16 -9.66 6.93
N CYS A 83 1.90 -10.58 6.01
CA CYS A 83 0.53 -11.02 5.72
C CYS A 83 -0.16 -11.77 6.86
N PRO A 84 0.50 -12.44 7.83
CA PRO A 84 -0.20 -13.06 8.97
C PRO A 84 -0.75 -12.07 10.00
N HIS A 85 -0.40 -10.79 9.92
CA HIS A 85 -0.83 -9.76 10.89
C HIS A 85 -2.22 -9.21 10.57
N ARG A 86 -2.83 -8.54 11.56
CA ARG A 86 -4.09 -7.79 11.38
C ARG A 86 -3.78 -6.32 11.12
N LEU A 87 -3.23 -6.04 9.93
CA LEU A 87 -2.78 -4.71 9.56
C LEU A 87 -3.96 -3.74 9.37
N LEU A 88 -3.84 -2.55 9.96
CA LEU A 88 -4.68 -1.39 9.71
C LEU A 88 -4.06 -0.50 8.62
N GLU A 89 -2.74 -0.43 8.58
CA GLU A 89 -2.00 0.39 7.62
C GLU A 89 -0.80 -0.37 7.07
N LEU A 90 -0.58 -0.28 5.76
CA LEU A 90 0.64 -0.72 5.10
C LEU A 90 1.18 0.39 4.22
N ASP A 91 2.42 0.78 4.47
CA ASP A 91 3.18 1.69 3.64
C ASP A 91 4.36 0.96 3.01
N ALA A 92 4.20 0.63 1.73
CA ALA A 92 5.18 -0.07 0.93
C ALA A 92 5.89 0.85 -0.08
N ALA A 93 5.81 2.18 0.09
CA ALA A 93 6.31 3.11 -0.91
C ALA A 93 7.80 2.87 -1.24
N ARG A 94 8.10 2.80 -2.54
CA ARG A 94 9.44 2.63 -3.11
C ARG A 94 10.20 1.40 -2.60
N VAL A 95 9.50 0.32 -2.22
CA VAL A 95 10.14 -1.00 -2.04
C VAL A 95 10.81 -1.43 -3.35
N ASN A 96 11.83 -2.30 -3.27
CA ASN A 96 12.53 -2.84 -4.44
C ASN A 96 11.58 -3.46 -5.49
N ALA A 97 12.06 -3.53 -6.73
CA ALA A 97 11.29 -4.05 -7.87
C ALA A 97 10.89 -5.53 -7.73
N ASP A 98 11.54 -6.29 -6.84
CA ASP A 98 11.25 -7.71 -6.59
C ASP A 98 9.96 -7.94 -5.78
N LEU A 99 9.39 -6.87 -5.20
CA LEU A 99 8.06 -6.91 -4.58
C LEU A 99 7.11 -6.00 -5.37
N THR A 100 6.29 -6.60 -6.20
CA THR A 100 5.36 -5.89 -7.06
C THR A 100 4.03 -5.60 -6.35
N ILE A 101 3.21 -4.72 -6.93
CA ILE A 101 1.84 -4.48 -6.44
C ILE A 101 1.00 -5.75 -6.44
N PRO A 102 0.98 -6.58 -7.52
CA PRO A 102 0.31 -7.88 -7.50
C PRO A 102 0.74 -8.78 -6.34
N ASP A 103 2.05 -8.86 -6.02
CA ASP A 103 2.55 -9.67 -4.90
C ASP A 103 1.98 -9.20 -3.57
N ILE A 104 1.95 -7.88 -3.35
CA ILE A 104 1.41 -7.28 -2.13
C ILE A 104 -0.09 -7.56 -2.03
N LEU A 105 -0.84 -7.32 -3.09
CA LEU A 105 -2.29 -7.55 -3.12
C LEU A 105 -2.62 -9.03 -2.91
N GLN A 106 -1.89 -9.93 -3.57
CA GLN A 106 -2.05 -11.37 -3.44
C GLN A 106 -1.74 -11.83 -2.01
N GLY A 107 -0.64 -11.34 -1.43
CA GLY A 107 -0.28 -11.63 -0.04
C GLY A 107 -1.36 -11.18 0.94
N LEU A 108 -1.80 -9.93 0.85
CA LEU A 108 -2.84 -9.38 1.72
C LEU A 108 -4.18 -10.10 1.54
N ALA A 109 -4.53 -10.47 0.30
CA ALA A 109 -5.74 -11.23 -0.01
C ALA A 109 -5.73 -12.66 0.56
N THR A 110 -4.58 -13.24 0.89
CA THR A 110 -4.53 -14.59 1.50
C THR A 110 -4.94 -14.59 2.98
N ASN A 111 -4.98 -13.43 3.65
CA ASN A 111 -5.38 -13.31 5.04
C ASN A 111 -6.71 -12.56 5.21
N LYS A 112 -7.73 -13.28 5.69
CA LYS A 112 -9.05 -12.71 6.01
C LYS A 112 -8.98 -11.52 6.98
N TYR A 113 -8.04 -11.54 7.93
CA TYR A 113 -7.86 -10.42 8.86
C TYR A 113 -7.45 -9.14 8.11
N CYS A 114 -6.51 -9.21 7.17
CA CYS A 114 -6.10 -8.07 6.35
C CYS A 114 -7.25 -7.54 5.49
N GLN A 115 -8.02 -8.43 4.86
CA GLN A 115 -9.18 -8.07 4.04
C GLN A 115 -10.21 -7.22 4.84
N GLU A 116 -10.39 -7.53 6.12
CA GLU A 116 -11.39 -6.90 7.00
C GLU A 116 -10.83 -5.75 7.85
N SER A 117 -9.51 -5.59 7.96
CA SER A 117 -8.89 -4.59 8.84
C SER A 117 -8.09 -3.50 8.14
N LEU A 118 -7.54 -3.76 6.95
CA LEU A 118 -6.64 -2.81 6.28
C LEU A 118 -7.43 -1.60 5.81
N GLN A 119 -7.08 -0.42 6.33
CA GLN A 119 -7.75 0.84 6.06
C GLN A 119 -6.91 1.78 5.19
N ARG A 120 -5.58 1.68 5.26
CA ARG A 120 -4.65 2.51 4.47
C ARG A 120 -3.61 1.64 3.78
N LEU A 121 -3.47 1.85 2.48
CA LEU A 121 -2.47 1.17 1.65
C LEU A 121 -1.73 2.19 0.78
N VAL A 122 -0.42 2.26 0.92
CA VAL A 122 0.45 3.16 0.14
C VAL A 122 1.40 2.32 -0.70
N LEU A 123 1.26 2.43 -2.03
CA LEU A 123 2.00 1.67 -3.04
C LEU A 123 2.81 2.58 -3.97
N THR A 124 3.12 3.79 -3.51
CA THR A 124 3.76 4.84 -4.32
C THR A 124 5.11 4.38 -4.88
N GLY A 125 5.28 4.49 -6.20
CA GLY A 125 6.53 4.20 -6.89
C GLY A 125 6.89 2.71 -6.99
N LEU A 126 5.92 1.81 -6.88
CA LEU A 126 6.10 0.37 -7.08
C LEU A 126 5.85 -0.02 -8.54
N THR A 127 6.31 -1.22 -8.90
CA THR A 127 6.11 -1.83 -10.22
C THR A 127 4.80 -2.62 -10.27
N MET A 128 4.14 -2.59 -11.43
CA MET A 128 2.91 -3.37 -11.72
C MET A 128 3.19 -4.70 -12.41
N SER A 129 4.40 -4.90 -12.95
CA SER A 129 4.71 -6.00 -13.86
C SER A 129 4.88 -7.34 -13.12
N SER A 130 3.88 -8.21 -13.24
CA SER A 130 4.10 -9.66 -13.32
C SER A 130 4.14 -10.01 -14.82
N LEU A 131 5.17 -10.73 -15.25
CA LEU A 131 5.41 -11.08 -16.66
C LEU A 131 4.41 -12.10 -17.23
N GLU A 132 3.51 -12.62 -16.40
CA GLU A 132 2.67 -13.75 -16.72
C GLU A 132 1.22 -13.47 -16.26
N GLU A 133 0.29 -13.62 -17.21
CA GLU A 133 -1.18 -13.53 -17.07
C GLU A 133 -1.83 -12.13 -17.12
N PRO A 134 -3.07 -12.02 -17.64
CA PRO A 134 -3.87 -10.80 -17.49
C PRO A 134 -4.02 -10.52 -15.99
N ILE A 135 -3.40 -9.42 -15.54
CA ILE A 135 -3.37 -9.05 -14.12
C ILE A 135 -4.82 -8.82 -13.66
N GLN A 136 -5.42 -9.81 -13.00
CA GLN A 136 -6.61 -9.59 -12.19
C GLN A 136 -6.17 -8.88 -10.93
N TYR A 137 -6.38 -7.57 -10.92
CA TYR A 137 -6.18 -6.78 -9.72
C TYR A 137 -7.12 -7.31 -8.63
N ARG A 138 -6.60 -7.41 -7.40
CA ARG A 138 -7.34 -7.92 -6.24
C ARG A 138 -7.61 -6.81 -5.21
N PHE A 139 -7.76 -5.57 -5.66
CA PHE A 139 -8.08 -4.46 -4.76
C PHE A 139 -9.42 -4.72 -4.07
N SER A 140 -10.40 -5.23 -4.82
CA SER A 140 -11.75 -5.58 -4.32
C SER A 140 -11.75 -6.51 -3.09
N SER A 141 -10.69 -7.29 -2.87
CA SER A 141 -10.56 -8.15 -1.68
C SER A 141 -10.33 -7.38 -0.37
N LEU A 142 -9.91 -6.11 -0.43
CA LEU A 142 -9.59 -5.28 0.73
C LEU A 142 -10.81 -4.47 1.17
N HIS A 143 -11.86 -5.17 1.61
CA HIS A 143 -13.18 -4.61 1.93
C HIS A 143 -13.19 -3.45 2.92
N ALA A 144 -12.18 -3.36 3.80
CA ALA A 144 -12.05 -2.30 4.79
C ALA A 144 -11.25 -1.07 4.31
N LEU A 145 -10.69 -1.10 3.09
CA LEU A 145 -9.77 -0.08 2.60
C LEU A 145 -10.51 1.26 2.43
N ARG A 146 -9.93 2.31 3.04
CA ARG A 146 -10.44 3.69 3.01
C ARG A 146 -9.52 4.64 2.28
N SER A 147 -8.21 4.39 2.29
CA SER A 147 -7.20 5.24 1.67
C SER A 147 -6.23 4.40 0.86
N LEU A 148 -6.06 4.77 -0.42
CA LEU A 148 -5.16 4.11 -1.36
C LEU A 148 -4.35 5.15 -2.13
N SER A 149 -3.02 5.03 -2.11
CA SER A 149 -2.14 5.78 -3.00
C SER A 149 -1.42 4.85 -3.97
N LEU A 150 -1.60 5.12 -5.26
CA LEU A 150 -0.95 4.49 -6.40
C LEU A 150 -0.06 5.50 -7.14
N ALA A 151 0.39 6.55 -6.47
CA ALA A 151 1.16 7.60 -7.12
C ALA A 151 2.47 7.07 -7.72
N ASN A 152 2.82 7.56 -8.91
CA ASN A 152 4.03 7.18 -9.64
C ASN A 152 4.11 5.67 -9.97
N VAL A 153 2.97 5.04 -10.22
CA VAL A 153 2.85 3.63 -10.63
C VAL A 153 2.39 3.55 -12.08
N ASP A 154 2.85 2.56 -12.85
CA ASP A 154 2.32 2.30 -14.21
C ASP A 154 0.95 1.60 -14.17
N PHE A 155 -0.04 2.31 -13.62
CA PHE A 155 -1.40 1.84 -13.40
C PHE A 155 -2.34 2.27 -14.53
N TYR A 156 -3.24 1.40 -14.96
CA TYR A 156 -4.09 1.54 -16.16
C TYR A 156 -5.58 1.39 -15.85
N ASP A 157 -6.43 1.74 -16.81
CA ASP A 157 -7.90 1.69 -16.72
C ASP A 157 -8.46 0.34 -16.24
N SER A 158 -7.84 -0.77 -16.65
CA SER A 158 -8.27 -2.12 -16.24
C SER A 158 -8.19 -2.32 -14.72
N GLY A 159 -7.20 -1.71 -14.06
CA GLY A 159 -7.09 -1.73 -12.60
C GLY A 159 -8.05 -0.77 -11.92
N LEU A 160 -8.40 0.33 -12.58
CA LEU A 160 -9.31 1.31 -12.02
C LEU A 160 -10.71 0.72 -11.82
N VAL A 161 -11.17 -0.14 -12.73
CA VAL A 161 -12.50 -0.80 -12.62
C VAL A 161 -12.59 -1.67 -11.37
N ASP A 162 -11.60 -2.54 -11.11
CA ASP A 162 -11.56 -3.38 -9.90
C ASP A 162 -11.49 -2.52 -8.62
N LEU A 163 -10.61 -1.52 -8.60
CA LEU A 163 -10.45 -0.59 -7.48
C LEU A 163 -11.76 0.15 -7.14
N CYS A 164 -12.52 0.57 -8.15
CA CYS A 164 -13.77 1.32 -7.94
C CYS A 164 -14.92 0.47 -7.39
N SER A 165 -14.73 -0.84 -7.23
CA SER A 165 -15.67 -1.73 -6.52
C SER A 165 -15.48 -1.73 -4.99
N LEU A 166 -14.43 -1.08 -4.48
CA LEU A 166 -14.14 -1.03 -3.05
C LEU A 166 -15.27 -0.33 -2.25
N PRO A 167 -15.89 -1.01 -1.28
CA PRO A 167 -17.12 -0.53 -0.64
C PRO A 167 -16.88 0.63 0.34
N ARG A 168 -15.63 0.88 0.74
CA ARG A 168 -15.28 1.85 1.80
C ARG A 168 -14.20 2.85 1.38
N LEU A 169 -13.81 2.88 0.11
CA LEU A 169 -12.73 3.76 -0.33
C LEU A 169 -13.18 5.23 -0.29
N GLU A 170 -12.45 6.05 0.46
CA GLU A 170 -12.76 7.46 0.71
C GLU A 170 -11.67 8.40 0.18
N SER A 171 -10.43 7.92 0.06
CA SER A 171 -9.29 8.71 -0.40
C SER A 171 -8.50 7.91 -1.43
N LEU A 172 -8.30 8.51 -2.60
CA LEU A 172 -7.60 7.90 -3.72
C LEU A 172 -6.60 8.87 -4.34
N ASP A 173 -5.38 8.40 -4.54
CA ASP A 173 -4.34 9.13 -5.26
C ASP A 173 -3.85 8.32 -6.46
N LEU A 174 -4.10 8.86 -7.66
CA LEU A 174 -3.71 8.30 -8.96
C LEU A 174 -2.65 9.15 -9.67
N SER A 175 -1.92 9.97 -8.93
CA SER A 175 -0.91 10.86 -9.50
C SER A 175 0.13 10.10 -10.32
N ASN A 176 0.56 10.63 -11.46
CA ASN A 176 1.60 10.06 -12.31
C ASN A 176 1.32 8.62 -12.81
N THR A 177 0.04 8.25 -12.91
CA THR A 177 -0.40 6.97 -13.49
C THR A 177 -0.65 7.06 -15.00
N SER A 178 -0.91 5.91 -15.61
CA SER A 178 -1.21 5.72 -17.04
C SER A 178 -2.71 5.54 -17.32
N VAL A 179 -3.57 5.96 -16.37
CA VAL A 179 -5.04 5.97 -16.54
C VAL A 179 -5.42 6.98 -17.61
N THR A 180 -6.22 6.54 -18.59
CA THR A 180 -6.68 7.37 -19.70
C THR A 180 -8.13 7.83 -19.52
N ASN A 181 -8.95 7.04 -18.80
CA ASN A 181 -10.36 7.32 -18.54
C ASN A 181 -10.74 7.15 -17.06
N LEU A 182 -11.26 8.22 -16.46
CA LEU A 182 -11.66 8.29 -15.04
C LEU A 182 -13.15 8.00 -14.80
N THR A 183 -13.93 7.69 -15.83
CA THR A 183 -15.36 7.33 -15.70
C THR A 183 -15.62 6.22 -14.66
N PRO A 184 -14.76 5.18 -14.48
CA PRO A 184 -14.98 4.19 -13.43
C PRO A 184 -15.06 4.75 -12.00
N LEU A 185 -14.50 5.94 -11.73
CA LEU A 185 -14.61 6.60 -10.41
C LEU A 185 -16.06 6.85 -9.98
N LEU A 186 -17.02 6.86 -10.92
CA LEU A 186 -18.44 6.97 -10.60
C LEU A 186 -18.95 5.80 -9.75
N GLY A 187 -18.27 4.64 -9.75
CA GLY A 187 -18.54 3.55 -8.80
C GLY A 187 -18.32 3.95 -7.33
N LEU A 188 -17.53 5.00 -7.10
CA LEU A 188 -17.20 5.54 -5.78
C LEU A 188 -17.96 6.83 -5.45
N LYS A 189 -18.94 7.23 -6.27
CA LYS A 189 -19.60 8.56 -6.18
C LYS A 189 -20.13 8.94 -4.80
N GLU A 190 -20.67 7.97 -4.06
CA GLU A 190 -21.30 8.16 -2.73
C GLU A 190 -20.30 8.19 -1.57
N ARG A 191 -19.01 7.91 -1.83
CA ARG A 191 -18.03 7.64 -0.76
C ARG A 191 -16.68 8.30 -0.94
N LEU A 192 -16.27 8.63 -2.17
CA LEU A 192 -14.97 9.22 -2.44
C LEU A 192 -14.94 10.69 -1.98
N ARG A 193 -14.21 10.96 -0.90
CA ARG A 193 -14.08 12.27 -0.26
C ARG A 193 -12.84 13.04 -0.69
N SER A 194 -11.80 12.32 -1.07
CA SER A 194 -10.51 12.89 -1.49
C SER A 194 -10.02 12.17 -2.75
N LEU A 195 -9.64 12.96 -3.75
CA LEU A 195 -9.10 12.49 -5.01
C LEU A 195 -7.91 13.37 -5.43
N THR A 196 -6.76 12.75 -5.69
CA THR A 196 -5.55 13.42 -6.14
C THR A 196 -5.15 12.90 -7.52
N LEU A 197 -4.97 13.80 -8.50
CA LEU A 197 -4.78 13.49 -9.93
C LEU A 197 -3.60 14.25 -10.57
N HIS A 198 -2.44 14.32 -9.92
CA HIS A 198 -1.32 15.05 -10.50
C HIS A 198 -0.73 14.34 -11.72
N GLN A 199 -0.44 15.08 -12.79
CA GLN A 199 0.40 14.61 -13.90
C GLN A 199 -0.03 13.23 -14.47
N LEU A 200 -1.32 13.04 -14.75
CA LEU A 200 -1.78 11.84 -15.44
C LEU A 200 -1.13 11.75 -16.82
N LYS A 201 -0.28 10.74 -17.04
CA LYS A 201 0.65 10.71 -18.19
C LYS A 201 -0.05 10.46 -19.52
N ARG A 202 -1.21 9.82 -19.48
CA ARG A 202 -1.94 9.33 -20.66
C ARG A 202 -3.42 9.74 -20.66
N LEU A 203 -3.80 10.77 -19.92
CA LEU A 203 -5.20 11.19 -19.84
C LEU A 203 -5.72 11.59 -21.24
N GLU A 204 -6.74 10.88 -21.72
CA GLU A 204 -7.38 11.16 -23.02
C GLU A 204 -8.67 11.98 -22.87
N MET A 205 -9.18 12.12 -21.64
CA MET A 205 -10.39 12.89 -21.36
C MET A 205 -10.15 14.39 -21.58
N SER A 206 -11.09 15.04 -22.28
CA SER A 206 -11.20 16.49 -22.31
C SER A 206 -11.52 17.05 -20.91
N THR A 207 -11.22 18.32 -20.68
CA THR A 207 -11.57 19.02 -19.44
C THR A 207 -13.07 18.93 -19.12
N ALA A 208 -13.94 19.01 -20.14
CA ALA A 208 -15.38 18.90 -19.95
C ALA A 208 -15.80 17.50 -19.47
N GLN A 209 -15.23 16.43 -20.04
CA GLN A 209 -15.48 15.06 -19.59
C GLN A 209 -14.96 14.83 -18.17
N LEU A 210 -13.76 15.33 -17.86
CA LEU A 210 -13.17 15.22 -16.53
C LEU A 210 -14.04 15.91 -15.48
N LEU A 211 -14.46 17.15 -15.75
CA LEU A 211 -15.38 17.89 -14.88
C LEU A 211 -16.75 17.20 -14.77
N GLY A 212 -17.24 16.58 -15.85
CA GLY A 212 -18.46 15.79 -15.83
C GLY A 212 -18.39 14.58 -14.90
N VAL A 213 -17.23 13.94 -14.78
CA VAL A 213 -17.02 12.84 -13.81
C VAL A 213 -16.89 13.39 -12.39
N ILE A 214 -16.03 14.39 -12.18
CA ILE A 214 -15.78 14.95 -10.85
C ILE A 214 -17.05 15.58 -10.25
N GLY A 215 -17.85 16.26 -11.08
CA GLY A 215 -19.10 16.87 -10.65
C GLY A 215 -20.18 15.87 -10.20
N GLN A 216 -20.01 14.58 -10.50
CA GLN A 216 -20.88 13.51 -10.03
C GLN A 216 -20.38 12.84 -8.74
N LEU A 217 -19.19 13.19 -8.24
CA LEU A 217 -18.68 12.65 -6.98
C LEU A 217 -19.26 13.44 -5.80
N GLU A 218 -20.38 12.94 -5.27
CA GLU A 218 -21.32 13.65 -4.39
C GLU A 218 -20.69 14.15 -3.08
N VAL A 219 -19.69 13.43 -2.57
CA VAL A 219 -19.04 13.72 -1.28
C VAL A 219 -17.59 14.20 -1.42
N LEU A 220 -17.14 14.49 -2.65
CA LEU A 220 -15.78 14.93 -2.91
C LEU A 220 -15.56 16.35 -2.37
N GLN A 221 -14.58 16.49 -1.48
CA GLN A 221 -14.24 17.78 -0.89
C GLN A 221 -13.26 18.55 -1.79
N VAL A 222 -13.74 19.33 -2.75
CA VAL A 222 -12.84 20.15 -3.59
C VAL A 222 -12.38 21.37 -2.79
N SER A 223 -11.13 21.38 -2.30
CA SER A 223 -10.55 22.59 -1.70
C SER A 223 -10.43 23.69 -2.76
N SER A 224 -11.01 24.84 -2.46
CA SER A 224 -11.23 25.96 -3.38
C SER A 224 -9.95 26.66 -3.86
N LEU A 225 -9.97 27.01 -5.15
CA LEU A 225 -9.31 28.13 -5.86
C LEU A 225 -7.85 27.99 -6.31
N LEU A 226 -7.65 27.41 -7.50
CA LEU A 226 -6.88 28.04 -8.59
C LEU A 226 -7.52 27.65 -9.95
N PRO A 227 -7.41 28.51 -11.00
CA PRO A 227 -8.10 28.31 -12.26
C PRO A 227 -7.70 27.01 -12.96
N LEU A 228 -8.71 26.37 -13.54
CA LEU A 228 -8.76 25.08 -14.24
C LEU A 228 -7.81 24.93 -15.45
N THR A 229 -6.83 25.81 -15.62
CA THR A 229 -5.89 25.80 -16.75
C THR A 229 -4.70 24.86 -16.54
N SER A 230 -4.60 24.23 -15.38
CA SER A 230 -3.68 23.13 -15.13
C SER A 230 -4.41 22.16 -14.21
N CYS A 231 -4.47 20.88 -14.55
CA CYS A 231 -5.13 19.83 -13.77
C CYS A 231 -4.54 19.73 -12.36
N VAL A 232 -5.04 20.58 -11.46
CA VAL A 232 -4.62 20.69 -10.07
C VAL A 232 -5.89 20.53 -9.23
N ILE A 233 -6.29 19.27 -9.02
CA ILE A 233 -7.11 18.91 -7.86
C ILE A 233 -6.10 18.49 -6.80
N ILE A 234 -5.61 19.47 -6.05
CA ILE A 234 -4.90 19.26 -4.78
C ILE A 234 -5.98 19.35 -3.71
N ILE A 235 -6.18 18.26 -2.97
CA ILE A 235 -6.72 18.35 -1.62
C ILE A 235 -5.62 17.83 -0.70
N ASN A 236 -4.72 18.77 -0.36
CA ASN A 236 -3.47 18.73 0.42
C ASN A 236 -2.36 17.77 -0.03
#